data_AF-A0A6D2JC52-F1
#
_entry.id   AF-A0A6D2JC52-F1
#
_cell.length_a   1.000
_cell.length_b   1.000
_cell.length_c   1.000
_cell.angle_alpha   90.00
_cell.angle_beta   90.00
_cell.angle_gamma   90.00
#
_symmetry.space_group_name_H-M   'P 1'
#
loop_
_entity.id
_entity.type
_entity.pdbx_description
1 polymer ?
#
loop_
_entity_poly.entity_id
_entity_poly.type
_entity_poly.pdbx_seq_one_letter_code
_entity_poly.pdbx_strand_id
1 'polypeptide(L)'
;MGRRKVEIKRIENKSSLQVTFSKRRNGLIEKARQLSVLCDSSVAVLVVSASGKLYDSSSGDSMTKIIDRYEMQHAHDLRTLELAEQTRNYLPHKELLELVQSNLEEPNVGNVSVDSLISVEDQLETALSVTRARKAELMMEIVKTLQEKEKLMIEANQVLASQVRKPHTLMLLEANLSL
;
A
#
# COMPACT_ATOMS: atom_id res chain seq x y z
N MET A 1 7.79 -2.36 49.40
CA MET A 1 8.73 -3.13 48.55
C MET A 1 9.16 -2.26 47.37
N GLY A 2 10.46 -2.05 47.16
CA GLY A 2 11.00 -1.13 46.16
C GLY A 2 10.97 -1.64 44.71
N ARG A 3 11.27 -0.75 43.76
CA ARG A 3 11.32 -1.06 42.32
C ARG A 3 12.57 -1.90 42.02
N ARG A 4 12.39 -3.12 41.53
CA ARG A 4 13.49 -3.99 41.05
C ARG A 4 13.66 -3.86 39.54
N LYS A 5 14.90 -4.00 39.05
CA LYS A 5 15.18 -4.11 37.61
C LYS A 5 14.56 -5.40 37.09
N VAL A 6 13.91 -5.33 35.93
CA VAL A 6 13.24 -6.48 35.28
C VAL A 6 13.76 -6.56 33.85
N GLU A 7 13.98 -7.79 33.35
CA GLU A 7 14.34 -8.04 31.95
C GLU A 7 13.18 -7.70 31.01
N ILE A 8 13.50 -7.23 29.79
CA ILE A 8 12.50 -7.00 28.74
C ILE A 8 12.23 -8.32 28.02
N LYS A 9 11.34 -9.12 28.61
CA LYS A 9 10.79 -10.37 28.05
C LYS A 9 9.33 -10.54 28.46
N ARG A 10 8.63 -11.50 27.85
CA ARG A 10 7.25 -11.83 28.22
C ARG A 10 7.17 -12.21 29.71
N ILE A 11 6.17 -11.68 30.42
CA ILE A 11 5.92 -12.00 31.82
C ILE A 11 5.01 -13.23 31.87
N GLU A 12 5.52 -14.34 32.39
CA GLU A 12 4.78 -15.62 32.46
C GLU A 12 3.71 -15.62 33.56
N ASN A 13 4.00 -15.01 34.71
CA ASN A 13 3.05 -14.94 35.81
C ASN A 13 1.87 -14.03 35.47
N LYS A 14 0.66 -14.59 35.36
CA LYS A 14 -0.57 -13.87 34.95
C LYS A 14 -0.90 -12.66 35.82
N SER A 15 -0.83 -12.77 37.15
CA SER A 15 -1.13 -11.66 38.06
C SER A 15 -0.12 -10.52 37.90
N SER A 16 1.16 -10.86 37.78
CA SER A 16 2.23 -9.88 37.54
C SER A 16 2.11 -9.23 36.17
N LEU A 17 1.72 -9.99 35.14
CA LEU A 17 1.45 -9.49 33.80
C LEU A 17 0.30 -8.48 33.80
N GLN A 18 -0.83 -8.80 34.44
CA GLN A 18 -2.01 -7.91 34.50
C GLN A 18 -1.70 -6.59 35.21
N VAL A 19 -1.03 -6.65 36.37
CA VAL A 19 -0.63 -5.46 37.13
C VAL A 19 0.38 -4.64 36.33
N THR A 20 1.37 -5.30 35.71
CA THR A 20 2.40 -4.62 34.92
C THR A 20 1.82 -3.98 33.67
N PHE A 21 0.93 -4.66 32.95
CA PHE A 21 0.20 -4.13 31.80
C PHE A 21 -0.55 -2.85 32.19
N SER A 22 -1.34 -2.91 33.27
CA SER A 22 -2.13 -1.76 33.73
C SER A 22 -1.24 -0.57 34.09
N LYS A 23 -0.14 -0.80 34.82
CA LYS A 23 0.80 0.27 35.21
C LYS A 23 1.58 0.84 34.02
N ARG A 24 2.09 -0.02 33.13
CA ARG A 24 2.85 0.42 31.95
C ARG A 24 1.97 1.13 30.93
N ARG A 25 0.77 0.63 30.67
CA ARG A 25 -0.21 1.29 29.80
C ARG A 25 -0.54 2.68 30.32
N ASN A 26 -0.90 2.82 31.60
CA ASN A 26 -1.20 4.13 32.18
C ASN A 26 0.03 5.06 32.16
N GLY A 27 1.22 4.53 32.44
CA GLY A 27 2.46 5.31 32.34
C GLY A 27 2.78 5.79 30.92
N LEU A 28 2.50 4.97 29.91
CA LEU A 28 2.65 5.33 28.50
C LEU A 28 1.66 6.43 28.10
N ILE A 29 0.39 6.29 28.47
CA ILE A 29 -0.66 7.29 28.21
C ILE A 29 -0.26 8.63 28.83
N GLU A 30 0.20 8.63 30.08
CA GLU A 30 0.61 9.85 30.75
C GLU A 30 1.86 10.49 30.10
N LYS A 31 2.79 9.69 29.58
CA LYS A 31 3.93 10.20 28.81
C LYS A 31 3.51 10.80 27.47
N ALA A 32 2.59 10.16 26.76
CA ALA A 32 2.03 10.70 25.52
C ALA A 32 1.30 12.04 25.76
N ARG A 33 0.53 12.14 26.85
CA ARG A 33 -0.13 13.38 27.28
C ARG A 33 0.89 14.48 27.59
N GLN A 34 1.95 14.15 28.34
CA GLN A 34 3.03 15.11 28.63
C GLN A 34 3.70 15.63 27.36
N LEU A 35 4.02 14.75 26.42
CA LEU A 35 4.59 15.14 25.13
C LEU A 35 3.66 16.08 24.34
N SER A 36 2.38 15.73 24.28
CA SER A 36 1.36 16.53 23.63
C SER A 36 1.30 17.96 24.20
N VAL A 37 1.28 18.09 25.53
CA VAL A 37 1.22 19.39 26.21
C VAL A 37 2.54 20.18 26.07
N LEU A 38 3.69 19.52 26.23
CA LEU A 38 4.99 20.21 26.22
C LEU A 38 5.41 20.69 24.83
N CYS A 39 4.98 20.00 23.78
CA CYS A 39 5.43 20.25 22.41
C CYS A 39 4.29 20.66 21.47
N ASP A 40 3.10 20.97 22.01
CA ASP A 40 1.89 21.31 21.23
C ASP A 40 1.65 20.32 20.07
N SER A 41 1.68 19.04 20.39
CA SER A 41 1.59 17.96 19.40
C SER A 41 0.35 17.11 19.62
N SER A 42 -0.25 16.62 18.52
CA SER A 42 -1.34 15.62 18.60
C SER A 42 -0.73 14.23 18.73
N VAL A 43 -1.10 13.48 19.77
CA VAL A 43 -0.57 12.13 20.03
C VAL A 43 -1.72 11.18 20.32
N ALA A 44 -1.72 10.02 19.66
CA ALA A 44 -2.65 8.93 19.89
C ALA A 44 -1.89 7.68 20.39
N VAL A 45 -2.47 6.98 21.35
CA VAL A 45 -1.95 5.69 21.85
C VAL A 45 -3.07 4.67 21.77
N LEU A 46 -2.80 3.54 21.13
CA LEU A 46 -3.72 2.41 21.00
C LEU A 46 -3.01 1.13 21.47
N VAL A 47 -3.66 0.38 22.36
CA VAL A 47 -3.11 -0.84 22.96
C VAL A 47 -4.15 -1.94 22.93
N VAL A 48 -3.86 -3.00 22.19
CA VAL A 48 -4.64 -4.24 22.23
C VAL A 48 -3.99 -5.20 23.22
N SER A 49 -4.75 -5.64 24.22
CA SER A 49 -4.27 -6.64 25.18
C SER A 49 -4.29 -8.05 24.57
N ALA A 50 -3.58 -8.99 25.19
CA ALA A 50 -3.58 -10.40 24.76
C ALA A 50 -4.97 -11.06 24.79
N SER A 51 -5.94 -10.48 25.49
CA SER A 51 -7.33 -10.94 25.47
C SER A 51 -8.18 -10.26 24.39
N GLY A 52 -7.58 -9.50 23.47
CA GLY A 52 -8.26 -8.74 22.43
C GLY A 52 -8.92 -7.43 22.89
N LYS A 53 -8.89 -7.10 24.19
CA LYS A 53 -9.48 -5.85 24.69
C LYS A 53 -8.65 -4.65 24.25
N LEU A 54 -9.34 -3.69 23.64
CA LEU A 54 -8.80 -2.42 23.16
C LEU A 54 -8.75 -1.38 24.29
N TYR A 55 -7.66 -0.61 24.31
CA TYR A 55 -7.50 0.56 25.15
C TYR A 55 -6.88 1.68 24.33
N ASP A 56 -7.48 2.85 24.34
CA ASP A 56 -7.05 3.97 23.54
C ASP A 56 -7.08 5.28 24.33
N SER A 57 -6.28 6.25 23.88
CA SER A 57 -6.27 7.62 24.39
C SER A 57 -5.66 8.56 23.36
N SER A 58 -6.20 9.78 23.24
CA SER A 58 -5.58 10.85 22.45
C SER A 58 -5.32 12.10 23.31
N SER A 59 -4.39 12.92 22.87
CA SER A 59 -4.09 14.24 23.46
C SER A 59 -3.74 15.23 22.34
N GLY A 60 -4.08 16.50 22.53
CA GLY A 60 -3.92 17.57 21.53
C GLY A 60 -5.04 17.61 20.49
N ASP A 61 -5.49 16.46 20.00
CA ASP A 61 -6.65 16.37 19.10
C ASP A 61 -7.49 15.10 19.38
N SER A 62 -8.67 14.99 18.75
CA SER A 62 -9.50 13.79 18.83
C SER A 62 -8.85 12.62 18.09
N MET A 63 -9.04 11.40 18.61
CA MET A 63 -8.52 10.16 18.00
C MET A 63 -8.86 10.07 16.50
N THR A 64 -10.13 10.31 16.14
CA THR A 64 -10.61 10.25 14.75
C THR A 64 -9.79 11.16 13.84
N LYS A 65 -9.62 12.44 14.19
CA LYS A 65 -8.82 13.38 13.37
C LYS A 65 -7.36 12.99 13.22
N ILE A 66 -6.77 12.36 14.23
CA ILE A 66 -5.38 11.87 14.15
C ILE A 66 -5.31 10.69 13.17
N ILE A 67 -6.26 9.76 13.24
CA ILE A 67 -6.37 8.63 12.32
C ILE A 67 -6.63 9.14 10.90
N ASP A 68 -7.60 10.03 10.70
CA ASP A 68 -7.92 10.61 9.39
C ASP A 68 -6.67 11.25 8.76
N ARG A 69 -5.91 12.03 9.55
CA ARG A 69 -4.66 12.65 9.08
C ARG A 69 -3.62 11.60 8.69
N TYR A 70 -3.50 10.52 9.47
CA TYR A 70 -2.60 9.42 9.16
C TYR A 70 -3.02 8.71 7.86
N GLU A 71 -4.30 8.38 7.71
CA GLU A 71 -4.83 7.75 6.50
C GLU A 71 -4.64 8.62 5.26
N MET A 72 -4.89 9.93 5.36
CA MET A 72 -4.66 10.87 4.25
C MET A 72 -3.18 10.93 3.84
N GLN A 73 -2.25 10.91 4.80
CA GLN A 73 -0.82 10.97 4.54
C GLN A 73 -0.25 9.63 4.04
N HIS A 74 -0.81 8.51 4.48
CA HIS A 74 -0.37 7.16 4.15
C HIS A 74 -1.32 6.43 3.20
N ALA A 75 -2.18 7.16 2.47
CA ALA A 75 -3.20 6.59 1.59
C ALA A 75 -2.61 5.69 0.49
N HIS A 76 -1.37 5.95 0.05
CA HIS A 76 -0.67 5.12 -0.92
C HIS A 76 -0.15 3.82 -0.31
N ASP A 77 0.42 3.89 0.90
CA ASP A 77 0.98 2.73 1.61
C ASP A 77 -0.14 1.78 2.07
N LEU A 78 -1.25 2.34 2.57
CA LEU A 78 -2.45 1.58 2.94
C LEU A 78 -3.04 0.85 1.72
N ARG A 79 -3.17 1.54 0.57
CA ARG A 79 -3.62 0.90 -0.69
C ARG A 79 -2.68 -0.20 -1.16
N THR A 80 -1.37 -0.03 -0.95
CA THR A 80 -0.37 -1.05 -1.30
C THR A 80 -0.48 -2.29 -0.41
N LEU A 81 -0.68 -2.10 0.90
CA LEU A 81 -0.89 -3.19 1.85
C LEU A 81 -2.20 -3.93 1.60
N GLU A 82 -3.28 -3.20 1.34
CA GLU A 82 -4.60 -3.75 1.00
C GLU A 82 -4.53 -4.54 -0.30
N LEU A 83 -3.87 -4.01 -1.33
CA LEU A 83 -3.66 -4.74 -2.59
C LEU A 83 -2.79 -5.99 -2.39
N ALA A 84 -1.77 -5.93 -1.52
CA ALA A 84 -0.93 -7.10 -1.21
C ALA A 84 -1.70 -8.19 -0.45
N GLU A 85 -2.62 -7.81 0.44
CA GLU A 85 -3.51 -8.74 1.13
C GLU A 85 -4.55 -9.33 0.18
N GLN A 86 -5.17 -8.50 -0.66
CA GLN A 86 -6.07 -8.93 -1.73
C GLN A 86 -5.37 -9.88 -2.72
N THR A 87 -4.10 -9.64 -3.03
CA THR A 87 -3.30 -10.53 -3.90
C THR A 87 -3.00 -11.86 -3.21
N ARG A 88 -2.86 -11.91 -1.88
CA ARG A 88 -2.72 -13.20 -1.16
C ARG A 88 -4.03 -13.98 -1.10
N ASN A 89 -5.14 -13.27 -0.99
CA ASN A 89 -6.48 -13.84 -0.97
C ASN A 89 -7.04 -14.09 -2.39
N TYR A 90 -6.26 -13.79 -3.43
CA TYR A 90 -6.62 -14.02 -4.82
C TYR A 90 -6.67 -15.53 -5.10
N LEU A 91 -7.88 -16.02 -5.34
CA LEU A 91 -8.06 -17.35 -5.89
C LEU A 91 -7.67 -17.35 -7.37
N PRO A 92 -6.89 -18.35 -7.84
CA PRO A 92 -6.58 -18.49 -9.25
C PRO A 92 -7.84 -18.50 -10.11
N HIS A 93 -7.74 -17.96 -11.32
CA HIS A 93 -8.90 -17.78 -12.20
C HIS A 93 -9.70 -19.07 -12.44
N LYS A 94 -9.03 -20.22 -12.45
CA LYS A 94 -9.65 -21.54 -12.57
C LYS A 94 -10.54 -21.89 -11.37
N GLU A 95 -10.07 -21.61 -10.16
CA GLU A 95 -10.81 -21.89 -8.93
C GLU A 95 -11.99 -20.93 -8.75
N LEU A 96 -11.84 -19.66 -9.16
CA LEU A 96 -12.96 -18.72 -9.26
C LEU A 96 -14.02 -19.21 -10.24
N LEU A 97 -13.61 -19.79 -11.37
CA LEU A 97 -14.54 -20.35 -12.34
C LEU A 97 -15.31 -21.53 -11.73
N GLU A 98 -14.61 -22.47 -11.07
CA GLU A 98 -15.23 -23.61 -10.39
C GLU A 98 -16.18 -23.17 -9.26
N LEU A 99 -15.85 -22.09 -8.53
CA LEU A 99 -16.72 -21.53 -7.50
C LEU A 99 -18.01 -20.93 -8.09
N VAL A 100 -17.87 -20.14 -9.16
CA VAL A 100 -19.03 -19.56 -9.87
C VAL A 100 -19.90 -20.67 -10.44
N GLN A 101 -19.30 -21.68 -11.07
CA GLN A 101 -20.03 -22.80 -11.64
C GLN A 101 -20.76 -23.63 -10.58
N SER A 102 -20.11 -23.96 -9.47
CA SER A 102 -20.74 -24.73 -8.39
C SER A 102 -21.90 -24.02 -7.72
N ASN A 103 -21.92 -22.69 -7.67
CA ASN A 103 -23.00 -21.90 -7.06
C ASN A 103 -24.07 -21.46 -8.07
N LEU A 104 -23.73 -21.25 -9.35
CA LEU A 104 -24.61 -20.55 -10.29
C LEU A 104 -24.94 -21.36 -11.56
N GLU A 105 -24.40 -22.58 -11.75
CA GLU A 105 -24.88 -23.50 -12.78
C GLU A 105 -26.04 -24.37 -12.28
N GLU A 106 -26.99 -24.68 -13.17
CA GLU A 106 -28.09 -25.59 -12.87
C GLU A 106 -27.57 -27.02 -12.60
N PRO A 107 -28.08 -27.74 -11.58
CA PRO A 107 -29.31 -27.47 -10.82
C PRO A 107 -29.11 -26.74 -9.48
N ASN A 108 -27.90 -26.27 -9.16
CA ASN A 108 -27.55 -25.76 -7.83
C ASN A 108 -28.14 -24.39 -7.50
N VAL A 109 -28.58 -23.64 -8.52
CA VAL A 109 -29.15 -22.29 -8.40
C VAL A 109 -30.33 -22.21 -7.42
N GLY A 110 -31.07 -23.31 -7.22
CA GLY A 110 -32.23 -23.35 -6.34
C GLY A 110 -31.94 -23.50 -4.84
N ASN A 111 -30.70 -23.83 -4.43
CA ASN A 111 -30.35 -24.06 -3.01
C ASN A 111 -29.30 -23.09 -2.43
N VAL A 112 -28.78 -22.17 -3.25
CA VAL A 112 -27.64 -21.34 -2.87
C VAL A 112 -28.02 -20.36 -1.76
N SER A 113 -27.23 -20.38 -0.69
CA SER A 113 -27.39 -19.46 0.44
C SER A 113 -26.99 -18.04 0.04
N VAL A 114 -27.62 -17.04 0.66
CA VAL A 114 -27.22 -15.63 0.56
C VAL A 114 -25.76 -15.45 1.00
N ASP A 115 -25.30 -16.18 2.02
CA ASP A 115 -23.91 -16.12 2.48
C ASP A 115 -22.92 -16.61 1.41
N SER A 116 -23.32 -17.62 0.61
CA SER A 116 -22.51 -18.12 -0.49
C SER A 116 -22.41 -17.11 -1.64
N LEU A 117 -23.51 -16.40 -1.93
CA LEU A 117 -23.54 -15.31 -2.91
C LEU A 117 -22.65 -14.13 -2.49
N ILE A 118 -22.71 -13.72 -1.21
CA ILE A 118 -21.83 -12.68 -0.66
C ILE A 118 -20.36 -13.10 -0.79
N SER A 119 -20.05 -14.36 -0.47
CA SER A 119 -18.68 -14.86 -0.62
C SER A 119 -18.19 -14.87 -2.08
N VAL A 120 -19.07 -15.12 -3.06
CA VAL A 120 -18.72 -15.07 -4.48
C VAL A 120 -18.50 -13.62 -4.93
N GLU A 121 -19.33 -12.69 -4.47
CA GLU A 121 -19.19 -11.25 -4.73
C GLU A 121 -17.85 -10.72 -4.24
N ASP A 122 -17.49 -10.96 -2.98
CA ASP A 122 -16.22 -10.54 -2.36
C ASP A 122 -15.01 -11.07 -3.15
N GLN A 123 -15.07 -12.32 -3.60
CA GLN A 123 -13.99 -12.93 -4.36
C GLN A 123 -13.85 -12.35 -5.77
N LEU A 124 -14.97 -12.06 -6.44
CA LEU A 124 -14.96 -11.41 -7.75
C LEU A 124 -14.46 -9.97 -7.67
N GLU A 125 -14.84 -9.24 -6.63
CA GLU A 125 -14.37 -7.88 -6.40
C GLU A 125 -12.85 -7.86 -6.13
N THR A 126 -12.38 -8.80 -5.30
CA THR A 126 -10.94 -9.01 -5.05
C THR A 126 -10.19 -9.33 -6.35
N ALA A 127 -10.70 -10.27 -7.15
CA ALA A 127 -10.09 -10.65 -8.42
C ALA A 127 -10.03 -9.49 -9.43
N LEU A 128 -11.09 -8.68 -9.48
CA LEU A 128 -11.15 -7.50 -10.34
C LEU A 128 -10.14 -6.43 -9.89
N SER A 129 -10.02 -6.20 -8.58
CA SER A 129 -9.05 -5.27 -8.00
C SER A 129 -7.61 -5.66 -8.37
N VAL A 130 -7.22 -6.92 -8.09
CA VAL A 130 -5.88 -7.46 -8.38
C VAL A 130 -5.58 -7.39 -9.88
N THR A 131 -6.54 -7.77 -10.73
CA THR A 131 -6.37 -7.73 -12.19
C THR A 131 -6.15 -6.30 -12.70
N ARG A 132 -6.93 -5.33 -12.20
CA ARG A 132 -6.78 -3.91 -12.56
C ARG A 132 -5.42 -3.37 -12.13
N ALA A 133 -4.97 -3.70 -10.92
CA ALA A 133 -3.67 -3.26 -10.43
C ALA A 133 -2.51 -3.84 -11.26
N ARG A 134 -2.54 -5.14 -11.56
CA ARG A 134 -1.52 -5.76 -12.41
C ARG A 134 -1.51 -5.17 -13.82
N LYS A 135 -2.68 -4.88 -14.38
CA LYS A 135 -2.80 -4.21 -15.68
C LYS A 135 -2.18 -2.80 -15.64
N ALA A 136 -2.41 -2.04 -14.58
CA ALA A 136 -1.84 -0.71 -14.40
C ALA A 136 -0.30 -0.77 -14.29
N GLU A 137 0.23 -1.72 -13.52
CA GLU A 137 1.67 -1.95 -13.36
C GLU A 137 2.34 -2.26 -14.71
N LEU A 138 1.80 -3.21 -15.47
CA LEU A 138 2.30 -3.55 -16.81
C LEU A 138 2.21 -2.36 -17.78
N MET A 139 1.12 -1.58 -17.69
CA MET A 139 0.96 -0.39 -18.51
C MET A 139 2.02 0.67 -18.18
N MET A 140 2.34 0.88 -16.90
CA MET A 140 3.42 1.79 -16.50
C MET A 140 4.79 1.31 -17.00
N GLU A 141 5.06 0.00 -16.97
CA GLU A 141 6.30 -0.59 -17.49
C GLU A 141 6.44 -0.39 -19.00
N ILE A 142 5.35 -0.57 -19.75
CA ILE A 142 5.30 -0.29 -21.19
C ILE A 142 5.54 1.19 -21.47
N VAL A 143 4.87 2.10 -20.74
CA VAL A 143 5.06 3.55 -20.89
C VAL A 143 6.52 3.94 -20.67
N LYS A 144 7.15 3.41 -19.62
CA LYS A 144 8.58 3.66 -19.34
C LYS A 144 9.47 3.19 -20.47
N THR A 145 9.23 1.99 -20.99
CA THR A 145 10.01 1.42 -22.10
C THR A 145 9.84 2.24 -23.38
N LEU A 146 8.63 2.75 -23.66
CA LEU A 146 8.36 3.61 -24.81
C LEU A 146 9.06 4.97 -24.68
N GLN A 147 9.06 5.58 -23.49
CA GLN A 147 9.78 6.84 -23.24
C GLN A 147 11.29 6.69 -23.42
N GLU A 148 11.88 5.58 -22.99
CA GLU A 148 13.29 5.29 -23.22
C GLU A 148 13.61 5.15 -24.71
N LYS A 149 12.74 4.44 -25.47
CA LYS A 149 12.89 4.33 -26.93
C LYS A 149 12.73 5.67 -27.65
N GLU A 150 11.77 6.49 -27.25
CA GLU A 150 11.58 7.83 -27.80
C GLU A 150 12.84 8.68 -27.64
N LYS A 151 13.43 8.69 -26.44
CA LYS A 151 14.68 9.41 -26.16
C LYS A 151 15.82 8.96 -27.07
N LEU A 152 16.04 7.66 -27.20
CA LEU A 152 17.09 7.11 -28.08
C LEU A 152 16.86 7.50 -29.55
N MET A 153 15.61 7.52 -30.01
CA MET A 153 15.29 7.88 -31.38
C MET A 153 15.50 9.39 -31.64
N ILE A 154 15.19 10.24 -30.66
CA ILE A 154 15.49 11.67 -30.73
C ILE A 154 17.01 11.90 -30.85
N GLU A 155 17.81 11.22 -30.03
CA GLU A 155 19.28 11.32 -30.06
C GLU A 155 19.84 10.85 -31.42
N ALA A 156 19.38 9.71 -31.93
CA ALA A 156 19.79 9.20 -33.24
C ALA A 156 19.43 10.16 -34.39
N ASN A 157 18.22 10.74 -34.36
CA ASN A 157 17.79 11.73 -35.35
C ASN A 157 18.63 13.01 -35.29
N GLN A 158 19.05 13.47 -34.10
CA GLN A 158 19.96 14.62 -33.97
C GLN A 158 21.32 14.33 -34.61
N VAL A 159 21.88 13.14 -34.39
CA VAL A 159 23.14 12.71 -35.01
C VAL A 159 23.01 12.68 -36.52
N LEU A 160 21.97 12.03 -37.07
CA LEU A 160 21.72 11.99 -38.51
C LEU A 160 21.53 13.39 -39.10
N ALA A 161 20.76 14.25 -38.45
CA ALA A 161 20.57 15.64 -38.91
C ALA A 161 21.87 16.46 -38.91
N SER A 162 22.83 16.14 -38.03
CA SER A 162 24.16 16.75 -38.05
C SER A 162 25.02 16.19 -39.20
N GLN A 163 24.89 14.90 -39.49
CA GLN A 163 25.61 14.23 -40.58
C GLN A 163 25.09 14.62 -41.96
N VAL A 164 23.80 14.93 -42.11
CA VAL A 164 23.22 15.43 -43.38
C VAL A 164 23.58 16.89 -43.62
N ARG A 165 23.73 17.71 -42.57
CA ARG A 165 24.14 19.11 -42.69
C ARG A 165 25.59 19.25 -43.18
N LYS A 166 26.52 18.43 -42.69
CA LYS A 166 27.94 18.46 -43.08
C LYS A 166 28.22 18.37 -44.61
N PRO A 167 27.67 17.41 -45.37
CA PRO A 167 27.88 17.30 -46.81
C PRO A 167 27.17 18.42 -47.58
N HIS A 168 26.04 18.94 -47.08
CA HIS A 168 25.35 20.06 -47.74
C HIS A 168 26.15 21.37 -47.63
N THR A 169 26.82 21.61 -46.50
CA THR A 169 27.71 22.77 -46.33
C THR A 169 29.00 22.61 -47.14
N LEU A 170 29.57 21.40 -47.21
CA LEU A 170 30.75 21.10 -48.03
C LEU A 170 30.46 21.27 -49.53
N MET A 171 29.33 20.77 -50.03
CA MET A 171 28.93 20.96 -51.43
C MET A 171 28.69 22.44 -51.79
N LEU A 172 28.16 23.26 -50.86
CA LEU A 172 27.99 24.69 -51.09
C LEU A 172 29.32 25.46 -51.05
N LEU A 173 30.29 25.02 -50.24
CA LEU A 173 31.63 25.60 -50.21
C LEU A 173 32.43 25.25 -51.47
N GLU A 174 32.36 24.00 -51.95
CA GLU A 174 33.01 23.57 -53.20
C GLU A 174 32.41 24.25 -54.44
N ALA A 175 31.09 24.47 -54.46
CA ALA A 175 30.42 25.21 -55.54
C ALA A 175 30.81 26.70 -55.60
N ASN A 176 31.09 27.33 -54.44
CA ASN A 176 31.51 28.73 -54.38
C ASN A 176 33.01 28.96 -54.66
N LEU A 177 33.83 27.91 -54.56
CA LEU A 177 35.27 27.95 -54.90
C LEU A 177 35.55 27.67 -56.39
N SER A 178 34.53 27.26 -57.15
CA SER A 178 34.63 26.89 -58.57
C SER A 178 34.13 27.98 -59.54
N LEU A 179 33.88 29.19 -59.05
CA LEU A 179 33.56 30.42 -59.79
C LEU A 179 34.71 31.42 -59.66
#